data_AF-A0A6A6ZSW7-F1
#
_entry.id   AF-A0A6A6ZSW7-F1
#
_cell.length_a   1.000
_cell.length_b   1.000
_cell.length_c   1.000
_cell.angle_alpha   90.00
_cell.angle_beta   90.00
_cell.angle_gamma   90.00
#
_symmetry.space_group_name_H-M   'P 1'
#
loop_
_entity.id
_entity.type
_entity.pdbx_description
1 polymer ?
#
loop_
_entity_poly.entity_id
_entity_poly.type
_entity_poly.pdbx_seq_one_letter_code
_entity_poly.pdbx_strand_id
1 'polypeptide(L)'
;MSKPLPHQIIMKAGLVAEQRVRLFNCAYNLECLEMLFLDLPPIFTFSDLPRRRPCPDDLWRAQDEAKWQDLRESGHLDDCAPHPGSFVHKITVLNNYIEERVFLDQIRSSRLFRHSIASEQPRFIQAWIASRPTVLQSVADSDMSTTEASCKDSVVHVVAILHHIPLKTVYASLGWQVSESSMRLAREMFKTFLEQKGEASRKCLWHAVGIYAMLRGVQHLACYDTLSFCVAINYIWAYDCMAVPAAHGEIIRLDRQRPKVDVWVRNGGPLRLHITGVGILNGHESRTRLMADAIKMMRSQIAWRNISHGLAAGFEQTLRGVRPTLVSE
;
A
#
# COMPACT_ATOMS: atom_id res chain seq x y z
N MET A 1 13.88 47.53 -18.59
CA MET A 1 13.01 46.44 -18.11
C MET A 1 11.95 46.17 -19.16
N SER A 2 12.10 45.12 -19.96
CA SER A 2 11.14 44.71 -20.98
C SER A 2 9.89 44.13 -20.30
N LYS A 3 8.70 44.62 -20.68
CA LYS A 3 7.41 44.07 -20.19
C LYS A 3 7.26 42.63 -20.69
N PRO A 4 6.84 41.68 -19.84
CA PRO A 4 6.64 40.29 -20.25
C PRO A 4 5.55 40.19 -21.31
N LEU A 5 5.75 39.32 -22.30
CA LEU A 5 4.79 39.07 -23.37
C LEU A 5 3.51 38.42 -22.80
N PRO A 6 2.33 38.63 -23.41
CA PRO A 6 1.05 38.13 -22.89
C PRO A 6 1.01 36.61 -22.62
N HIS A 7 1.68 35.80 -23.45
CA HIS A 7 1.78 34.35 -23.26
C HIS A 7 2.55 33.97 -21.98
N GLN A 8 3.58 34.74 -21.60
CA GLN A 8 4.36 34.49 -20.38
C GLN A 8 3.55 34.78 -19.11
N ILE A 9 2.63 35.75 -19.17
CA ILE A 9 1.74 36.08 -18.05
C ILE A 9 0.71 34.95 -17.86
N ILE A 10 0.13 34.45 -18.95
CA ILE A 10 -0.82 33.33 -18.93
C ILE A 10 -0.15 32.05 -18.42
N MET A 11 1.07 31.76 -18.86
CA MET A 11 1.85 30.61 -18.39
C MET A 11 2.13 30.69 -16.89
N LYS A 12 2.57 31.85 -16.39
CA LYS A 12 2.81 32.06 -14.95
C LYS A 12 1.54 31.89 -14.12
N ALA A 13 0.42 32.44 -14.57
CA ALA A 13 -0.85 32.29 -13.89
C ALA A 13 -1.32 30.81 -13.86
N GLY A 14 -1.14 30.09 -14.98
CA GLY A 14 -1.41 28.65 -15.07
C GLY A 14 -0.53 27.82 -14.13
N LEU A 15 0.76 28.15 -14.03
CA LEU A 15 1.69 27.48 -13.12
C LEU A 15 1.30 27.67 -11.66
N VAL A 16 0.94 28.89 -11.24
CA VAL A 16 0.48 29.17 -9.87
C VAL A 16 -0.82 28.42 -9.55
N ALA A 17 -1.75 28.36 -10.50
CA ALA A 17 -2.99 27.59 -10.34
C ALA A 17 -2.70 26.09 -10.20
N GLU A 18 -1.77 25.54 -10.99
CA GLU A 18 -1.33 24.14 -10.90
C GLU A 18 -0.62 23.82 -9.58
N GLN A 19 0.30 24.68 -9.15
CA GLN A 19 0.98 24.57 -7.87
C GLN A 19 -0.02 24.48 -6.72
N ARG A 20 -1.03 25.34 -6.73
CA ARG A 20 -2.09 25.33 -5.71
C ARG A 20 -2.86 24.02 -5.72
N VAL A 21 -3.27 23.52 -6.89
CA VAL A 21 -3.98 22.23 -7.02
C VAL A 21 -3.13 21.09 -6.47
N ARG A 22 -1.85 21.00 -6.85
CA ARG A 22 -0.93 19.97 -6.36
C ARG A 22 -0.68 20.09 -4.86
N LEU A 23 -0.55 21.29 -4.32
CA LEU A 23 -0.37 21.50 -2.88
C LEU A 23 -1.55 20.98 -2.06
N PHE A 24 -2.79 21.30 -2.46
CA PHE A 24 -3.99 20.77 -1.79
C PHE A 24 -4.04 19.24 -1.87
N ASN A 25 -3.73 18.68 -3.04
CA ASN A 25 -3.68 17.23 -3.21
C ASN A 25 -2.58 16.58 -2.36
N CYS A 26 -1.41 17.20 -2.21
CA CYS A 26 -0.34 16.73 -1.33
C CYS A 26 -0.74 16.77 0.15
N ALA A 27 -1.40 17.85 0.59
CA ALA A 27 -1.88 17.96 1.97
C ALA A 27 -2.89 16.84 2.28
N TYR A 28 -3.87 16.64 1.41
CA TYR A 28 -4.82 15.55 1.55
C TYR A 28 -4.16 14.17 1.44
N ASN A 29 -3.13 14.02 0.60
CA ASN A 29 -2.37 12.78 0.50
C ASN A 29 -1.69 12.42 1.82
N LEU A 30 -1.14 13.40 2.55
CA LEU A 30 -0.56 13.18 3.87
C LEU A 30 -1.61 12.69 4.86
N GLU A 31 -2.78 13.32 4.91
CA GLU A 31 -3.89 12.86 5.77
C GLU A 31 -4.36 11.44 5.41
N CYS A 32 -4.39 11.11 4.11
CA CYS A 32 -4.70 9.75 3.67
C CYS A 32 -3.65 8.74 4.15
N LEU A 33 -2.37 9.11 4.13
CA LEU A 33 -1.28 8.25 4.63
C LEU A 33 -1.35 8.10 6.15
N GLU A 34 -1.72 9.15 6.88
CA GLU A 34 -1.97 9.12 8.32
C GLU A 34 -3.13 8.17 8.64
N MET A 35 -4.23 8.23 7.91
CA MET A 35 -5.32 7.26 8.06
C MET A 35 -4.87 5.84 7.72
N LEU A 36 -4.11 5.66 6.64
CA LEU A 36 -3.65 4.35 6.18
C LEU A 36 -2.74 3.64 7.19
N PHE A 37 -1.79 4.38 7.79
CA PHE A 37 -0.75 3.79 8.65
C PHE A 37 -0.97 4.01 10.15
N LEU A 38 -1.65 5.09 10.54
CA LEU A 38 -1.83 5.52 11.93
C LEU A 38 -3.29 5.49 12.37
N ASP A 39 -4.23 5.17 11.47
CA ASP A 39 -5.67 5.13 11.75
C ASP A 39 -6.21 6.50 12.24
N LEU A 40 -5.59 7.58 11.76
CA LEU A 40 -6.00 8.96 12.02
C LEU A 40 -6.89 9.45 10.88
N PRO A 41 -8.19 9.76 11.13
CA PRO A 41 -9.09 10.14 10.06
C PRO A 41 -8.68 11.48 9.41
N PRO A 42 -8.85 11.63 8.09
CA PRO A 42 -8.55 12.89 7.43
C PRO A 42 -9.49 14.00 7.90
N ILE A 43 -8.95 15.22 7.95
CA ILE A 43 -9.69 16.43 8.31
C ILE A 43 -10.46 16.92 7.07
N PHE A 44 -9.81 16.88 5.91
CA PHE A 44 -10.44 17.21 4.64
C PHE A 44 -11.18 16.02 4.06
N THR A 45 -12.27 16.29 3.36
CA THR A 45 -12.94 15.33 2.49
C THR A 45 -12.51 15.53 1.05
N PHE A 46 -12.71 14.52 0.20
CA PHE A 46 -12.46 14.65 -1.23
C PHE A 46 -13.22 15.82 -1.87
N SER A 47 -14.42 16.13 -1.35
CA SER A 47 -15.24 17.25 -1.79
C SER A 47 -14.60 18.62 -1.55
N ASP A 48 -13.65 18.70 -0.61
CA ASP A 48 -12.92 19.92 -0.28
C ASP A 48 -11.73 20.15 -1.25
N LEU A 49 -11.38 19.16 -2.08
CA LEU A 49 -10.31 19.29 -3.05
C LEU A 49 -10.73 20.14 -4.26
N PRO A 50 -9.76 20.83 -4.90
CA PRO A 50 -10.01 21.50 -6.16
C PRO A 50 -10.62 20.54 -7.20
N ARG A 51 -11.74 20.93 -7.81
CA ARG A 51 -12.40 20.14 -8.88
C ARG A 51 -11.48 19.84 -10.06
N ARG A 52 -10.52 20.74 -10.32
CA ARG A 52 -9.48 20.57 -11.34
C ARG A 52 -8.45 19.56 -10.85
N ARG A 53 -8.23 18.48 -11.61
CA ARG A 53 -7.15 17.52 -11.36
C ARG A 53 -5.78 18.12 -11.69
N PRO A 54 -4.71 17.66 -11.00
CA PRO A 54 -3.35 17.96 -11.41
C PRO A 54 -3.11 17.56 -12.88
N CYS A 55 -2.28 18.32 -13.58
CA CYS A 55 -1.81 17.92 -14.90
C CYS A 55 -0.93 16.65 -14.83
N PRO A 56 -0.67 15.96 -15.95
CA PRO A 56 0.25 14.83 -15.98
C PRO A 56 1.65 15.19 -15.43
N ASP A 57 2.31 14.22 -14.79
CA ASP A 57 3.60 14.46 -14.13
C ASP A 57 4.71 14.83 -15.12
N ASP A 58 4.68 14.30 -16.34
CA ASP A 58 5.66 14.64 -17.37
C ASP A 58 5.56 16.11 -17.79
N LEU A 59 4.33 16.63 -17.86
CA LEU A 59 4.08 18.04 -18.14
C LEU A 59 4.53 18.92 -16.96
N TRP A 60 4.28 18.49 -15.73
CA TRP A 60 4.73 19.19 -14.52
C TRP A 60 6.26 19.22 -14.37
N ARG A 61 6.94 18.15 -14.79
CA ARG A 61 8.40 18.01 -14.73
C ARG A 61 9.12 18.57 -15.97
N ALA A 62 8.40 19.17 -16.91
CA ALA A 62 9.01 19.84 -18.05
C ALA A 62 9.96 20.94 -17.57
N GLN A 63 11.21 20.93 -18.06
CA GLN A 63 12.26 21.85 -17.60
C GLN A 63 12.27 23.17 -18.37
N ASP A 64 11.67 23.21 -19.56
CA ASP A 64 11.64 24.36 -20.43
C ASP A 64 10.29 24.50 -21.16
N GLU A 65 10.07 25.68 -21.72
CA GLU A 65 8.82 26.05 -22.40
C GLU A 65 8.62 25.26 -23.70
N ALA A 66 9.68 24.94 -24.44
CA ALA A 66 9.60 24.21 -25.69
C ALA A 66 9.10 22.78 -25.48
N LYS A 67 9.67 22.07 -24.49
CA LYS A 67 9.22 20.75 -24.05
C LYS A 67 7.81 20.77 -23.48
N TRP A 68 7.47 21.81 -22.73
CA TRP A 68 6.10 21.96 -22.21
C TRP A 68 5.08 22.13 -23.35
N GLN A 69 5.39 22.93 -24.37
CA GLN A 69 4.55 23.11 -25.54
C GLN A 69 4.44 21.82 -26.37
N ASP A 70 5.56 21.13 -26.61
CA ASP A 70 5.58 19.84 -27.32
C ASP A 70 4.73 18.77 -26.62
N LEU A 71 4.86 18.62 -25.29
CA LEU A 71 4.04 17.70 -24.49
C LEU A 71 2.55 18.10 -24.47
N ARG A 72 2.26 19.38 -24.64
CA ARG A 72 0.88 19.89 -24.71
C ARG A 72 0.25 19.65 -26.08
N GLU A 73 1.01 19.85 -27.15
CA GLU A 73 0.57 19.72 -28.55
C GLU A 73 0.50 18.26 -29.00
N SER A 74 1.36 17.40 -28.47
CA SER A 74 1.37 15.95 -28.74
C SER A 74 0.14 15.18 -28.22
N GLY A 75 -0.83 15.85 -27.60
CA GLY A 75 -2.12 15.24 -27.27
C GLY A 75 -2.13 14.33 -26.04
N HIS A 76 -1.04 14.26 -25.26
CA HIS A 76 -0.98 13.55 -23.97
C HIS A 76 -1.85 14.18 -22.86
N LEU A 77 -2.70 15.17 -23.19
CA LEU A 77 -3.60 15.86 -22.26
C LEU A 77 -4.96 15.16 -22.12
N ASP A 78 -5.39 14.39 -23.13
CA ASP A 78 -6.72 13.76 -23.16
C ASP A 78 -6.74 12.31 -22.65
N ASP A 79 -5.57 11.70 -22.40
CA ASP A 79 -5.49 10.48 -21.60
C ASP A 79 -5.70 10.84 -20.12
N CYS A 80 -6.96 11.17 -19.78
CA CYS A 80 -7.44 11.35 -18.41
C CYS A 80 -7.41 10.05 -17.59
N ALA A 81 -7.02 8.93 -18.20
CA ALA A 81 -6.75 7.68 -17.50
C ALA A 81 -5.47 7.86 -16.66
N PRO A 82 -5.53 7.73 -15.32
CA PRO A 82 -4.35 7.88 -14.47
C PRO A 82 -3.29 6.87 -14.91
N HIS A 83 -2.18 7.34 -15.49
CA HIS A 83 -1.10 6.44 -15.86
C HIS A 83 -0.58 5.76 -14.58
N PRO A 84 -0.41 4.44 -14.55
CA PRO A 84 -0.07 3.79 -13.31
C PRO A 84 1.33 4.21 -12.82
N GLY A 85 1.45 4.55 -11.54
CA GLY A 85 2.66 5.17 -10.98
C GLY A 85 2.71 6.71 -11.08
N SER A 86 1.71 7.35 -11.70
CA SER A 86 1.57 8.82 -11.65
C SER A 86 1.05 9.31 -10.30
N PHE A 87 1.33 10.57 -9.96
CA PHE A 87 0.79 11.27 -8.79
C PHE A 87 -0.74 11.17 -8.72
N VAL A 88 -1.42 11.37 -9.85
CA VAL A 88 -2.89 11.32 -9.94
C VAL A 88 -3.40 9.90 -9.65
N HIS A 89 -2.71 8.88 -10.14
CA HIS A 89 -3.06 7.48 -9.86
C HIS A 89 -2.97 7.19 -8.37
N LYS A 90 -1.83 7.52 -7.73
CA LYS A 90 -1.63 7.32 -6.28
C LYS A 90 -2.73 7.99 -5.45
N ILE A 91 -3.05 9.25 -5.74
CA ILE A 91 -4.11 9.99 -5.04
C ILE A 91 -5.47 9.34 -5.25
N THR A 92 -5.78 8.93 -6.48
CA THR A 92 -7.06 8.29 -6.78
C THR A 92 -7.21 6.99 -5.99
N VAL A 93 -6.18 6.14 -5.95
CA VAL A 93 -6.19 4.88 -5.20
C VAL A 93 -6.39 5.13 -3.70
N LEU A 94 -5.60 6.03 -3.12
CA LEU A 94 -5.71 6.39 -1.71
C LEU A 94 -7.09 6.95 -1.39
N ASN A 95 -7.59 7.90 -2.17
CA ASN A 95 -8.90 8.51 -1.95
C ASN A 95 -10.01 7.45 -1.90
N ASN A 96 -10.05 6.57 -2.89
CA ASN A 96 -11.07 5.52 -2.93
C ASN A 96 -10.99 4.61 -1.69
N TYR A 97 -9.78 4.24 -1.28
CA TYR A 97 -9.58 3.41 -0.09
C TYR A 97 -10.04 4.10 1.19
N ILE A 98 -9.68 5.38 1.36
CA ILE A 98 -10.02 6.15 2.56
C ILE A 98 -11.52 6.40 2.63
N GLU A 99 -12.17 6.78 1.53
CA GLU A 99 -13.63 6.94 1.52
C GLU A 99 -14.36 5.63 1.84
N GLU A 100 -13.88 4.49 1.36
CA GLU A 100 -14.42 3.17 1.72
C GLU A 100 -14.31 2.94 3.24
N ARG A 101 -13.14 3.22 3.82
CA ARG A 101 -12.88 3.02 5.25
C ARG A 101 -13.71 3.95 6.14
N VAL A 102 -13.72 5.25 5.83
CA VAL A 102 -14.53 6.25 6.56
C VAL A 102 -16.01 5.88 6.52
N PHE A 103 -16.51 5.45 5.36
CA PHE A 103 -17.91 5.01 5.24
C PHE A 103 -18.20 3.76 6.08
N LEU A 104 -17.34 2.74 6.02
CA LEU A 104 -17.52 1.52 6.81
C LEU A 104 -17.52 1.81 8.31
N ASP A 105 -16.68 2.75 8.76
CA ASP A 105 -16.65 3.15 10.17
C ASP A 105 -17.86 4.01 10.56
N GLN A 106 -18.38 4.85 9.67
CA GLN A 106 -19.64 5.56 9.87
C GLN A 106 -20.84 4.59 10.00
N ILE A 107 -20.93 3.58 9.13
CA ILE A 107 -21.95 2.53 9.26
C ILE A 107 -21.81 1.81 10.60
N ARG A 108 -20.58 1.39 10.93
CA ARG A 108 -20.33 0.67 12.18
C ARG A 108 -20.65 1.52 13.38
N SER A 109 -20.38 2.82 13.40
CA SER A 109 -20.61 3.69 14.56
C SER A 109 -22.08 4.14 14.70
N SER A 110 -22.85 4.17 13.62
CA SER A 110 -24.24 4.64 13.65
C SER A 110 -25.20 3.68 14.33
N ARG A 111 -25.77 4.10 15.48
CA ARG A 111 -26.77 3.34 16.22
C ARG A 111 -28.05 3.11 15.42
N LEU A 112 -28.49 4.11 14.65
CA LEU A 112 -29.69 4.03 13.82
C LEU A 112 -29.54 3.00 12.70
N PHE A 113 -28.38 2.97 12.03
CA PHE A 113 -28.09 1.95 11.02
C PHE A 113 -27.98 0.55 11.63
N ARG A 114 -27.36 0.41 12.81
CA ARG A 114 -27.31 -0.88 13.52
C ARG A 114 -28.71 -1.43 13.83
N HIS A 115 -29.67 -0.57 14.18
CA HIS A 115 -31.05 -0.99 14.51
C HIS A 115 -31.91 -1.21 13.26
N SER A 116 -31.77 -0.36 12.25
CA SER A 116 -32.59 -0.39 11.04
C SER A 116 -32.21 -1.48 10.04
N ILE A 117 -30.98 -2.02 10.13
CA ILE A 117 -30.43 -2.98 9.15
C ILE A 117 -30.05 -4.32 9.82
N ALA A 118 -30.42 -4.53 11.09
CA ALA A 118 -30.12 -5.76 11.82
C ALA A 118 -30.63 -7.05 11.12
N SER A 119 -31.64 -6.95 10.23
CA SER A 119 -32.11 -8.08 9.43
C SER A 119 -31.46 -8.21 8.04
N GLU A 120 -30.78 -7.19 7.51
CA GLU A 120 -30.26 -7.16 6.12
C GLU A 120 -28.75 -6.86 5.99
N GLN A 121 -28.04 -6.77 7.12
CA GLN A 121 -26.64 -6.35 7.24
C GLN A 121 -25.68 -6.81 6.13
N PRO A 122 -25.66 -8.09 5.69
CA PRO A 122 -24.70 -8.53 4.69
C PRO A 122 -24.99 -7.96 3.31
N ARG A 123 -26.26 -7.82 2.91
CA ARG A 123 -26.63 -7.58 1.51
C ARG A 123 -26.46 -6.13 1.09
N PHE A 124 -26.88 -5.16 1.91
CA PHE A 124 -26.73 -3.74 1.60
C PHE A 124 -25.25 -3.32 1.57
N ILE A 125 -24.46 -3.76 2.56
CA ILE A 125 -23.02 -3.47 2.61
C ILE A 125 -22.30 -4.15 1.43
N GLN A 126 -22.64 -5.40 1.11
CA GLN A 126 -22.07 -6.08 -0.07
C GLN A 126 -22.48 -5.40 -1.39
N ALA A 127 -23.74 -5.00 -1.54
CA ALA A 127 -24.22 -4.29 -2.73
C ALA A 127 -23.55 -2.91 -2.87
N TRP A 128 -23.32 -2.21 -1.76
CA TRP A 128 -22.62 -0.94 -1.75
C TRP A 128 -21.13 -1.08 -2.09
N ILE A 129 -20.44 -2.06 -1.50
CA ILE A 129 -19.05 -2.41 -1.85
C ILE A 129 -18.97 -2.79 -3.33
N ALA A 130 -19.92 -3.59 -3.83
CA ALA A 130 -20.01 -3.98 -5.24
C ALA A 130 -20.35 -2.82 -6.20
N SER A 131 -20.95 -1.73 -5.68
CA SER A 131 -21.31 -0.52 -6.44
C SER A 131 -20.20 0.54 -6.51
N ARG A 132 -19.14 0.40 -5.71
CA ARG A 132 -18.01 1.33 -5.69
C ARG A 132 -17.08 1.10 -6.88
N PRO A 133 -16.32 2.13 -7.30
CA PRO A 133 -15.60 2.09 -8.55
C PRO A 133 -14.63 0.92 -8.59
N THR A 134 -14.60 0.28 -9.75
CA THR A 134 -13.66 -0.75 -10.17
C THR A 134 -12.21 -0.43 -9.90
N VAL A 135 -11.83 0.79 -9.49
CA VAL A 135 -10.44 1.19 -9.24
C VAL A 135 -9.79 0.38 -8.13
N LEU A 136 -10.37 0.31 -6.92
CA LEU A 136 -9.75 -0.48 -5.84
C LEU A 136 -9.76 -1.97 -6.17
N GLN A 137 -10.87 -2.45 -6.72
CA GLN A 137 -10.97 -3.83 -7.18
C GLN A 137 -9.97 -4.08 -8.30
N SER A 138 -9.69 -3.14 -9.20
CA SER A 138 -8.70 -3.26 -10.29
C SER A 138 -7.27 -3.08 -9.83
N VAL A 139 -7.03 -2.44 -8.69
CA VAL A 139 -5.71 -2.32 -8.06
C VAL A 139 -5.43 -3.59 -7.28
N ALA A 140 -6.40 -4.05 -6.51
CA ALA A 140 -6.39 -5.35 -5.85
C ALA A 140 -6.38 -6.48 -6.88
N ASP A 141 -7.08 -6.34 -8.00
CA ASP A 141 -7.17 -7.30 -9.10
C ASP A 141 -6.08 -7.09 -10.14
N SER A 142 -5.29 -6.00 -10.05
CA SER A 142 -4.34 -5.58 -11.08
C SER A 142 -3.58 -6.78 -11.58
N ASP A 143 -3.86 -7.13 -12.83
CA ASP A 143 -3.24 -8.28 -13.43
C ASP A 143 -1.77 -7.93 -13.59
N MET A 144 -0.97 -8.83 -13.07
CA MET A 144 0.49 -8.80 -12.94
C MET A 144 1.23 -8.50 -14.26
N SER A 145 0.51 -8.60 -15.38
CA SER A 145 0.94 -8.36 -16.76
C SER A 145 0.65 -6.93 -17.27
N THR A 146 -0.24 -6.16 -16.65
CA THR A 146 -0.80 -4.95 -17.30
C THR A 146 -0.16 -3.63 -16.92
N THR A 147 0.80 -3.56 -15.97
CA THR A 147 1.62 -2.34 -15.87
C THR A 147 2.89 -2.52 -15.03
N GLU A 148 4.04 -2.48 -15.69
CA GLU A 148 5.35 -2.30 -15.06
C GLU A 148 5.45 -0.97 -14.27
N ALA A 149 4.55 -0.02 -14.50
CA ALA A 149 4.54 1.29 -13.87
C ALA A 149 3.65 1.41 -12.61
N SER A 150 2.50 0.69 -12.54
CA SER A 150 1.64 0.63 -11.32
C SER A 150 2.35 -0.07 -10.16
N CYS A 151 3.10 -1.12 -10.52
CA CYS A 151 3.84 -2.00 -9.63
C CYS A 151 5.09 -1.33 -8.99
N LYS A 152 5.21 0.01 -9.06
CA LYS A 152 6.36 0.78 -8.57
C LYS A 152 6.05 1.73 -7.41
N ASP A 153 4.79 1.84 -6.96
CA ASP A 153 4.45 2.65 -5.78
C ASP A 153 4.14 1.74 -4.58
N SER A 154 4.96 1.85 -3.53
CA SER A 154 4.83 1.09 -2.29
C SER A 154 3.45 1.24 -1.65
N VAL A 155 2.85 2.43 -1.74
CA VAL A 155 1.55 2.74 -1.13
C VAL A 155 0.41 2.04 -1.86
N VAL A 156 0.49 1.93 -3.19
CA VAL A 156 -0.51 1.19 -3.98
C VAL A 156 -0.52 -0.28 -3.59
N HIS A 157 0.65 -0.88 -3.40
CA HIS A 157 0.76 -2.25 -2.88
C HIS A 157 0.23 -2.37 -1.44
N VAL A 158 0.48 -1.38 -0.57
CA VAL A 158 -0.10 -1.38 0.79
C VAL A 158 -1.62 -1.33 0.74
N VAL A 159 -2.21 -0.45 -0.07
CA VAL A 159 -3.68 -0.38 -0.23
C VAL A 159 -4.24 -1.72 -0.69
N ALA A 160 -3.60 -2.40 -1.65
CA ALA A 160 -4.03 -3.71 -2.10
C ALA A 160 -4.00 -4.78 -0.98
N ILE A 161 -2.97 -4.77 -0.13
CA ILE A 161 -2.91 -5.65 1.05
C ILE A 161 -4.03 -5.30 2.03
N LEU A 162 -4.14 -4.02 2.38
CA LEU A 162 -5.03 -3.53 3.44
C LEU A 162 -6.50 -3.54 3.04
N HIS A 163 -6.82 -3.61 1.75
CA HIS A 163 -8.17 -3.85 1.25
C HIS A 163 -8.69 -5.22 1.72
N HIS A 164 -7.83 -6.25 1.73
CA HIS A 164 -8.21 -7.61 2.11
C HIS A 164 -8.07 -7.92 3.60
N ILE A 165 -7.06 -7.36 4.26
CA ILE A 165 -6.79 -7.61 5.68
C ILE A 165 -6.48 -6.30 6.44
N PRO A 166 -7.14 -6.02 7.58
CA PRO A 166 -6.86 -4.81 8.34
C PRO A 166 -5.42 -4.74 8.86
N LEU A 167 -4.82 -3.55 8.83
CA LEU A 167 -3.46 -3.31 9.33
C LEU A 167 -3.30 -3.76 10.78
N LYS A 168 -4.31 -3.47 11.61
CA LYS A 168 -4.36 -3.91 13.02
C LYS A 168 -4.25 -5.42 13.16
N THR A 169 -4.89 -6.20 12.28
CA THR A 169 -4.81 -7.67 12.29
C THR A 169 -3.39 -8.13 11.94
N VAL A 170 -2.78 -7.53 10.92
CA VAL A 170 -1.40 -7.84 10.51
C VAL A 170 -0.43 -7.60 11.68
N TYR A 171 -0.46 -6.41 12.28
CA TYR A 171 0.44 -6.06 13.39
C TYR A 171 0.13 -6.82 14.68
N ALA A 172 -1.14 -6.95 15.07
CA ALA A 172 -1.52 -7.67 16.28
C ALA A 172 -1.12 -9.14 16.22
N SER A 173 -1.08 -9.75 15.02
CA SER A 173 -0.71 -11.16 14.87
C SER A 173 0.77 -11.46 15.23
N LEU A 174 1.65 -10.46 15.14
CA LEU A 174 3.03 -10.50 15.60
C LEU A 174 3.20 -9.97 17.04
N GLY A 175 2.14 -9.46 17.66
CA GLY A 175 2.16 -9.00 19.04
C GLY A 175 2.55 -7.53 19.25
N TRP A 176 2.53 -6.71 18.18
CA TRP A 176 2.84 -5.28 18.28
C TRP A 176 1.82 -4.56 19.17
N GLN A 177 2.27 -4.03 20.31
CA GLN A 177 1.45 -3.22 21.23
C GLN A 177 0.11 -3.84 21.65
N VAL A 178 -0.01 -5.16 21.68
CA VAL A 178 -1.27 -5.86 21.99
C VAL A 178 -1.12 -6.87 23.12
N SER A 179 -2.24 -7.14 23.80
CA SER A 179 -2.35 -8.23 24.76
C SER A 179 -2.23 -9.59 24.08
N GLU A 180 -1.89 -10.63 24.85
CA GLU A 180 -1.80 -12.00 24.34
C GLU A 180 -3.16 -12.53 23.84
N SER A 181 -4.27 -12.14 24.49
CA SER A 181 -5.62 -12.47 24.02
C SER A 181 -5.90 -11.86 22.64
N SER A 182 -5.55 -10.60 22.43
CA SER A 182 -5.75 -9.90 21.16
C SER A 182 -4.85 -10.47 20.06
N MET A 183 -3.62 -10.83 20.40
CA MET A 183 -2.67 -11.48 19.49
C MET A 183 -3.17 -12.85 19.03
N ARG A 184 -3.69 -13.69 19.94
CA ARG A 184 -4.28 -14.98 19.58
C ARG A 184 -5.48 -14.82 18.64
N LEU A 185 -6.39 -13.91 18.97
CA LEU A 185 -7.54 -13.61 18.12
C LEU A 185 -7.10 -13.12 16.73
N ALA A 186 -6.12 -12.22 16.66
CA ALA A 186 -5.59 -11.74 15.38
C ALA A 186 -4.95 -12.86 14.54
N ARG A 187 -4.24 -13.81 15.17
CA ARG A 187 -3.67 -15.00 14.50
C ARG A 187 -4.76 -15.92 13.97
N GLU A 188 -5.82 -16.15 14.76
CA GLU A 188 -6.98 -16.95 14.32
C GLU A 188 -7.70 -16.30 13.13
N MET A 189 -7.90 -14.98 13.18
CA MET A 189 -8.46 -14.22 12.06
C MET A 189 -7.57 -14.30 10.81
N PHE A 190 -6.24 -14.17 10.97
CA PHE A 190 -5.30 -14.26 9.86
C PHE A 190 -5.30 -15.67 9.25
N LYS A 191 -5.29 -16.73 10.08
CA LYS A 191 -5.37 -18.12 9.64
C LYS A 191 -6.66 -18.40 8.89
N THR A 192 -7.79 -17.94 9.43
CA THR A 192 -9.11 -18.04 8.78
C THR A 192 -9.09 -17.34 7.42
N PHE A 193 -8.43 -16.18 7.31
CA PHE A 193 -8.25 -15.47 6.05
C PHE A 193 -7.43 -16.28 5.03
N LEU A 194 -6.33 -16.92 5.44
CA LEU A 194 -5.54 -17.79 4.56
C LEU A 194 -6.36 -18.98 4.03
N GLU A 195 -7.18 -19.58 4.89
CA GLU A 195 -7.99 -20.76 4.56
C GLU A 195 -9.19 -20.42 3.68
N GLN A 196 -9.94 -19.36 4.02
CA GLN A 196 -11.17 -18.98 3.31
C GLN A 196 -10.92 -18.17 2.04
N LYS A 197 -9.85 -17.36 2.02
CA LYS A 197 -9.53 -16.44 0.91
C LYS A 197 -8.11 -16.72 0.39
N GLY A 198 -7.88 -17.96 -0.03
CA GLY A 198 -6.59 -18.43 -0.52
C GLY A 198 -6.01 -17.56 -1.64
N GLU A 199 -6.80 -17.20 -2.66
CA GLU A 199 -6.32 -16.35 -3.76
C GLU A 199 -5.92 -14.94 -3.27
N ALA A 200 -6.80 -14.27 -2.54
CA ALA A 200 -6.54 -12.92 -2.01
C ALA A 200 -5.31 -12.92 -1.09
N SER A 201 -5.14 -13.94 -0.24
CA SER A 201 -3.98 -14.03 0.65
C SER A 201 -2.65 -14.22 -0.09
N ARG A 202 -2.63 -15.05 -1.15
CA ARG A 202 -1.48 -15.21 -2.03
C ARG A 202 -1.18 -13.93 -2.79
N LYS A 203 -2.22 -13.20 -3.19
CA LYS A 203 -2.08 -11.90 -3.85
C LYS A 203 -1.48 -10.84 -2.93
N CYS A 204 -1.96 -10.73 -1.70
CA CYS A 204 -1.36 -9.88 -0.68
C CYS A 204 0.11 -10.26 -0.43
N LEU A 205 0.47 -11.54 -0.45
CA LEU A 205 1.87 -11.98 -0.34
C LEU A 205 2.69 -11.44 -1.52
N TRP A 206 2.16 -11.55 -2.73
CA TRP A 206 2.83 -10.97 -3.89
C TRP A 206 3.04 -9.45 -3.75
N HIS A 207 2.02 -8.68 -3.36
CA HIS A 207 2.18 -7.24 -3.14
C HIS A 207 3.24 -6.95 -2.06
N ALA A 208 3.25 -7.71 -0.96
CA ALA A 208 4.24 -7.55 0.10
C ALA A 208 5.67 -7.86 -0.40
N VAL A 209 5.84 -8.93 -1.19
CA VAL A 209 7.12 -9.25 -1.83
C VAL A 209 7.53 -8.16 -2.83
N GLY A 210 6.57 -7.57 -3.54
CA GLY A 210 6.79 -6.44 -4.44
C GLY A 210 7.37 -5.23 -3.71
N ILE A 211 6.75 -4.84 -2.59
CA ILE A 211 7.27 -3.76 -1.72
C ILE A 211 8.67 -4.10 -1.22
N TYR A 212 8.87 -5.31 -0.71
CA TYR A 212 10.16 -5.76 -0.20
C TYR A 212 11.24 -5.68 -1.30
N ALA A 213 10.99 -6.23 -2.49
CA ALA A 213 11.94 -6.22 -3.60
C ALA A 213 12.24 -4.81 -4.11
N MET A 214 11.25 -3.92 -4.11
CA MET A 214 11.36 -2.53 -4.56
C MET A 214 12.19 -1.67 -3.62
N LEU A 215 11.98 -1.82 -2.31
CA LEU A 215 12.60 -0.96 -1.29
C LEU A 215 13.92 -1.54 -0.77
N ARG A 216 14.17 -2.84 -1.00
CA ARG A 216 15.40 -3.50 -0.58
C ARG A 216 16.62 -2.89 -1.26
N GLY A 217 17.49 -2.29 -0.46
CA GLY A 217 18.73 -1.65 -0.92
C GLY A 217 18.58 -0.17 -1.27
N VAL A 218 17.38 0.42 -1.12
CA VAL A 218 17.19 1.86 -1.25
C VAL A 218 17.84 2.58 -0.05
N GLN A 219 18.69 3.58 -0.36
CA GLN A 219 19.47 4.30 0.65
C GLN A 219 18.66 5.35 1.43
N HIS A 220 17.67 5.94 0.77
CA HIS A 220 16.86 7.03 1.31
C HIS A 220 15.39 6.75 1.12
N LEU A 221 14.76 6.13 2.12
CA LEU A 221 13.32 5.90 2.13
C LEU A 221 12.56 7.19 2.52
N ALA A 222 11.46 7.46 1.83
CA ALA A 222 10.46 8.38 2.34
C ALA A 222 9.77 7.77 3.58
N CYS A 223 9.12 8.60 4.41
CA CYS A 223 8.45 8.11 5.62
C CYS A 223 7.43 7.00 5.31
N TYR A 224 6.61 7.19 4.28
CA TYR A 224 5.62 6.19 3.86
C TYR A 224 6.27 4.93 3.28
N ASP A 225 7.47 4.99 2.71
CA ASP A 225 8.18 3.80 2.24
C ASP A 225 8.69 2.97 3.43
N THR A 226 9.19 3.62 4.48
CA THR A 226 9.56 2.96 5.74
C THR A 226 8.35 2.23 6.34
N LEU A 227 7.19 2.88 6.38
CA LEU A 227 5.95 2.29 6.89
C LEU A 227 5.44 1.18 5.96
N SER A 228 5.48 1.37 4.65
CA SER A 228 5.08 0.35 3.66
C SER A 228 5.96 -0.89 3.76
N PHE A 229 7.27 -0.71 3.92
CA PHE A 229 8.19 -1.81 4.15
C PHE A 229 7.84 -2.55 5.45
N CYS A 230 7.49 -1.83 6.52
CA CYS A 230 7.04 -2.46 7.76
C CYS A 230 5.80 -3.35 7.53
N VAL A 231 4.78 -2.85 6.83
CA VAL A 231 3.59 -3.63 6.46
C VAL A 231 3.98 -4.90 5.69
N ALA A 232 4.85 -4.76 4.69
CA ALA A 232 5.32 -5.88 3.88
C ALA A 232 6.04 -6.95 4.69
N ILE A 233 6.99 -6.55 5.54
CA ILE A 233 7.75 -7.48 6.40
C ILE A 233 6.83 -8.22 7.36
N ASN A 234 5.91 -7.52 8.02
CA ASN A 234 4.95 -8.14 8.93
C ASN A 234 4.02 -9.11 8.19
N TYR A 235 3.55 -8.76 6.99
CA TYR A 235 2.70 -9.66 6.20
C TYR A 235 3.45 -10.92 5.75
N ILE A 236 4.66 -10.78 5.19
CA ILE A 236 5.47 -11.94 4.76
C ILE A 236 5.76 -12.85 5.95
N TRP A 237 6.12 -12.28 7.10
CA TRP A 237 6.37 -13.05 8.32
C TRP A 237 5.12 -13.77 8.83
N ALA A 238 3.97 -13.10 8.87
CA ALA A 238 2.70 -13.70 9.30
C ALA A 238 2.30 -14.85 8.37
N TYR A 239 2.46 -14.64 7.05
CA TYR A 239 2.21 -15.68 6.05
C TYR A 239 3.13 -16.89 6.24
N ASP A 240 4.44 -16.71 6.39
CA ASP A 240 5.40 -17.80 6.62
C ASP A 240 5.25 -18.46 8.01
N CYS A 241 4.58 -17.80 8.96
CA CYS A 241 4.20 -18.40 10.23
C CYS A 241 2.98 -19.32 10.14
N MET A 242 1.99 -18.96 9.34
CA MET A 242 0.63 -19.52 9.45
C MET A 242 0.19 -20.28 8.20
N ALA A 243 0.80 -20.02 7.05
CA ALA A 243 0.53 -20.77 5.83
C ALA A 243 1.18 -22.16 5.91
N VAL A 244 0.52 -23.16 5.32
CA VAL A 244 1.08 -24.51 5.21
C VAL A 244 2.17 -24.51 4.14
N PRO A 245 3.44 -24.78 4.49
CA PRO A 245 4.52 -24.81 3.52
C PRO A 245 4.39 -26.05 2.62
N ALA A 246 4.70 -25.89 1.33
CA ALA A 246 4.80 -27.02 0.43
C ALA A 246 6.09 -27.82 0.73
N ALA A 247 5.93 -29.06 1.20
CA ALA A 247 7.07 -29.94 1.51
C ALA A 247 7.87 -30.32 0.25
N HIS A 248 7.17 -30.51 -0.87
CA HIS A 248 7.73 -30.90 -2.16
C HIS A 248 7.09 -30.03 -3.24
N GLY A 249 7.86 -29.70 -4.29
CA GLY A 249 7.38 -28.81 -5.34
C GLY A 249 8.48 -28.08 -6.09
N GLU A 250 8.12 -27.61 -7.28
CA GLU A 250 8.92 -26.66 -8.04
C GLU A 250 9.12 -25.37 -7.22
N ILE A 251 10.32 -24.78 -7.30
CA ILE A 251 10.61 -23.50 -6.66
C ILE A 251 10.16 -22.38 -7.58
N ILE A 252 9.29 -21.50 -7.07
CA ILE A 252 8.91 -20.27 -7.78
C ILE A 252 9.50 -19.04 -7.10
N ARG A 253 10.06 -18.14 -7.90
CA ARG A 253 10.59 -16.87 -7.42
C ARG A 253 9.55 -15.78 -7.51
N LEU A 254 8.99 -15.40 -6.37
CA LEU A 254 7.90 -14.42 -6.28
C LEU A 254 8.30 -13.02 -6.78
N ASP A 255 9.59 -12.69 -6.72
CA ASP A 255 10.13 -11.39 -7.15
C ASP A 255 10.48 -11.32 -8.65
N ARG A 256 10.51 -12.45 -9.37
CA ARG A 256 10.99 -12.48 -10.78
C ARG A 256 10.10 -13.21 -11.78
N GLN A 257 9.50 -14.35 -11.41
CA GLN A 257 8.87 -15.26 -12.38
C GLN A 257 7.38 -14.97 -12.61
N ARG A 258 7.07 -13.79 -13.14
CA ARG A 258 5.70 -13.24 -13.22
C ARG A 258 4.63 -14.23 -13.73
N PRO A 259 4.77 -14.89 -14.90
CA PRO A 259 3.68 -15.74 -15.41
C PRO A 259 3.37 -16.94 -14.51
N LYS A 260 4.39 -17.51 -13.85
CA LYS A 260 4.21 -18.62 -12.91
C LYS A 260 3.60 -18.16 -11.59
N VAL A 261 3.95 -16.96 -11.15
CA VAL A 261 3.37 -16.34 -9.95
C VAL A 261 1.88 -16.13 -10.15
N ASP A 262 1.44 -15.68 -11.33
CA ASP A 262 0.02 -15.40 -11.61
C ASP A 262 -0.83 -16.67 -11.51
N VAL A 263 -0.35 -17.74 -12.14
CA VAL A 263 -1.00 -19.06 -12.08
C VAL A 263 -1.07 -19.56 -10.63
N TRP A 264 0.00 -19.38 -9.86
CA TRP A 264 0.02 -19.77 -8.44
C TRP A 264 -0.91 -18.90 -7.58
N VAL A 265 -0.97 -17.59 -7.81
CA VAL A 265 -1.87 -16.69 -7.06
C VAL A 265 -3.33 -17.14 -7.29
N ARG A 266 -3.72 -17.39 -8.53
CA ARG A 266 -5.09 -17.82 -8.86
C ARG A 266 -5.39 -19.24 -8.36
N ASN A 267 -4.55 -20.20 -8.71
CA ASN A 267 -4.87 -21.63 -8.53
C ASN A 267 -4.29 -22.25 -7.25
N GLY A 268 -3.34 -21.57 -6.60
CA GLY A 268 -2.53 -22.17 -5.54
C GLY A 268 -1.63 -23.30 -6.07
N GLY A 269 -1.30 -24.25 -5.20
CA GLY A 269 -0.55 -25.45 -5.58
C GLY A 269 0.66 -25.73 -4.67
N PRO A 270 1.23 -26.94 -4.76
CA PRO A 270 2.38 -27.36 -3.95
C PRO A 270 3.68 -26.76 -4.52
N LEU A 271 3.83 -25.45 -4.44
CA LEU A 271 5.00 -24.73 -4.92
C LEU A 271 5.82 -24.19 -3.75
N ARG A 272 7.14 -24.30 -3.87
CA ARG A 272 8.07 -23.76 -2.87
C ARG A 272 8.36 -22.30 -3.20
N LEU A 273 7.92 -21.41 -2.33
CA LEU A 273 8.00 -19.97 -2.57
C LEU A 273 9.38 -19.45 -2.20
N HIS A 274 10.06 -18.79 -3.13
CA HIS A 274 11.37 -18.21 -2.91
C HIS A 274 11.32 -16.68 -3.05
N ILE A 275 11.94 -15.97 -2.11
CA ILE A 275 12.15 -14.52 -2.15
C ILE A 275 13.65 -14.22 -2.10
N THR A 276 14.13 -13.38 -3.02
CA THR A 276 15.55 -12.97 -3.05
C THR A 276 15.96 -12.28 -1.75
N GLY A 277 17.02 -12.78 -1.09
CA GLY A 277 17.49 -12.27 0.20
C GLY A 277 16.95 -13.04 1.40
N VAL A 278 15.79 -13.69 1.26
CA VAL A 278 15.13 -14.46 2.32
C VAL A 278 15.29 -15.97 2.11
N GLY A 279 15.31 -16.42 0.86
CA GLY A 279 15.33 -17.84 0.49
C GLY A 279 13.93 -18.43 0.35
N ILE A 280 13.82 -19.75 0.53
CA ILE A 280 12.54 -20.48 0.47
C ILE A 280 11.77 -20.22 1.76
N LEU A 281 10.49 -19.83 1.64
CA LEU A 281 9.55 -19.72 2.76
C LEU A 281 9.22 -21.10 3.31
N ASN A 282 9.95 -21.50 4.35
CA ASN A 282 9.87 -22.81 4.97
C ASN A 282 9.81 -22.74 6.51
N GLY A 283 9.40 -21.59 7.05
CA GLY A 283 9.25 -21.39 8.48
C GLY A 283 10.46 -20.71 9.13
N HIS A 284 11.10 -21.38 10.10
CA HIS A 284 11.98 -20.68 11.04
C HIS A 284 13.17 -19.95 10.39
N GLU A 285 13.90 -20.59 9.47
CA GLU A 285 15.08 -19.98 8.86
C GLU A 285 14.76 -18.81 7.94
N SER A 286 13.72 -18.95 7.10
CA SER A 286 13.26 -17.85 6.24
C SER A 286 12.84 -16.64 7.04
N ARG A 287 12.11 -16.86 8.14
CA ARG A 287 11.74 -15.80 9.09
C ARG A 287 12.97 -15.10 9.66
N THR A 288 13.95 -15.84 10.19
CA THR A 288 15.18 -15.24 10.72
C THR A 288 15.93 -14.41 9.66
N ARG A 289 16.07 -14.92 8.43
CA ARG A 289 16.72 -14.19 7.33
C ARG A 289 15.95 -12.94 6.93
N LEU A 290 14.61 -13.02 6.85
CA LEU A 290 13.74 -11.88 6.56
C LEU A 290 13.93 -10.77 7.58
N MET A 291 13.86 -11.08 8.88
CA MET A 291 14.01 -10.06 9.92
C MET A 291 15.42 -9.51 9.99
N ALA A 292 16.45 -10.35 9.85
CA ALA A 292 17.84 -9.88 9.85
C ALA A 292 18.09 -8.87 8.71
N ASP A 293 17.58 -9.15 7.51
CA ASP A 293 17.69 -8.24 6.37
C ASP A 293 16.85 -6.96 6.58
N ALA A 294 15.63 -7.08 7.12
CA ALA A 294 14.78 -5.95 7.45
C ALA A 294 15.39 -5.01 8.52
N ILE A 295 15.94 -5.58 9.60
CA ILE A 295 16.63 -4.86 10.67
C ILE A 295 17.83 -4.11 10.09
N LYS A 296 18.67 -4.80 9.30
CA LYS A 296 19.83 -4.19 8.65
C LYS A 296 19.42 -3.00 7.79
N MET A 297 18.40 -3.17 6.96
CA MET A 297 17.93 -2.13 6.05
C MET A 297 17.32 -0.93 6.78
N MET A 298 16.54 -1.17 7.83
CA MET A 298 15.95 -0.13 8.67
C MET A 298 17.02 0.65 9.44
N ARG A 299 18.04 -0.03 9.96
CA ARG A 299 19.17 0.59 10.67
C ARG A 299 20.06 1.42 9.77
N SER A 300 20.18 1.07 8.49
CA SER A 300 20.96 1.87 7.52
C SER A 300 20.27 3.16 7.07
N GLN A 301 18.98 3.35 7.38
CA GLN A 301 18.27 4.56 6.96
C GLN A 301 18.73 5.78 7.76
N ILE A 302 19.07 6.84 7.01
CA ILE A 302 19.45 8.15 7.57
C ILE A 302 18.21 9.05 7.68
N ALA A 303 17.37 9.04 6.66
CA ALA A 303 16.08 9.72 6.70
C ALA A 303 15.13 9.01 7.67
N TRP A 304 14.36 9.78 8.45
CA TRP A 304 13.38 9.25 9.41
C TRP A 304 13.98 8.24 10.41
N ARG A 305 15.26 8.44 10.78
CA ARG A 305 16.06 7.53 11.60
C ARG A 305 15.32 7.01 12.83
N ASN A 306 14.65 7.87 13.58
CA ASN A 306 13.95 7.47 14.80
C ASN A 306 12.83 6.46 14.52
N ILE A 307 12.05 6.66 13.46
CA ILE A 307 10.99 5.74 13.04
C ILE A 307 11.62 4.43 12.57
N SER A 308 12.58 4.50 11.65
CA SER A 308 13.23 3.30 11.09
C SER A 308 13.94 2.47 12.17
N HIS A 309 14.65 3.12 13.09
CA HIS A 309 15.37 2.44 14.19
C HIS A 309 14.40 1.89 15.24
N GLY A 310 13.31 2.60 15.55
CA GLY A 310 12.25 2.08 16.44
C GLY A 310 11.58 0.83 15.87
N LEU A 311 11.27 0.83 14.57
CA LEU A 311 10.75 -0.36 13.88
C LEU A 311 11.76 -1.51 13.86
N ALA A 312 13.04 -1.22 13.63
CA ALA A 312 14.11 -2.22 13.69
C ALA A 312 14.22 -2.85 15.09
N ALA A 313 14.10 -2.06 16.15
CA ALA A 313 14.10 -2.57 17.52
C ALA A 313 12.90 -3.50 17.78
N GLY A 314 11.71 -3.15 17.29
CA GLY A 314 10.53 -4.04 17.37
C GLY A 314 10.71 -5.35 16.58
N PHE A 315 11.36 -5.31 15.42
CA PHE A 315 11.73 -6.53 14.69
C PHE A 315 12.75 -7.39 15.46
N GLU A 316 13.73 -6.78 16.13
CA GLU A 316 14.68 -7.50 16.99
C GLU A 316 13.98 -8.17 18.17
N GLN A 317 13.04 -7.48 18.81
CA GLN A 317 12.23 -8.07 19.88
C GLN A 317 11.43 -9.27 19.36
N THR A 318 10.76 -9.11 18.21
CA THR A 318 10.01 -10.21 17.54
C THR A 318 10.91 -11.41 17.27
N LEU A 319 12.12 -11.17 16.75
CA LEU A 319 13.08 -12.21 16.42
C LEU A 319 13.56 -12.98 17.66
N ARG A 320 13.63 -12.31 18.82
CA ARG A 320 13.94 -12.92 20.12
C ARG A 320 12.75 -13.62 20.77
N GLY A 321 11.57 -13.61 20.13
CA GLY A 321 10.33 -14.14 20.70
C GLY A 321 9.69 -13.22 21.76
N VAL A 322 10.17 -11.98 21.87
CA VAL A 322 9.62 -10.95 22.75
C VAL A 322 8.61 -10.12 21.98
N ARG A 323 7.54 -9.68 22.66
CA ARG A 323 6.51 -8.85 22.05
C ARG A 323 7.05 -7.44 21.73
N PRO A 324 6.82 -6.92 20.51
CA PRO A 324 7.27 -5.59 20.15
C PRO A 324 6.61 -4.47 20.98
N THR A 325 7.43 -3.70 21.68
CA THR A 325 7.06 -2.48 22.40
C THR A 325 7.83 -1.29 21.85
N LEU A 326 7.18 -0.13 21.73
CA LEU A 326 7.84 1.12 21.30
C LEU A 326 8.70 1.76 22.41
N VAL A 327 8.70 1.17 23.61
CA VAL A 327 9.52 1.62 24.73
C VAL A 327 10.82 0.85 24.68
N SER A 328 11.89 1.52 24.24
CA SER A 328 13.24 1.08 24.57
C SER A 328 13.45 1.38 26.05
N GLU A 329 13.64 0.35 26.87
CA GLU A 329 14.30 0.53 28.17
C GLU A 329 15.76 0.98 27.98
#